data_AF-A0A7X8XNS7-F1
#
_entry.id   AF-A0A7X8XNS7-F1
#
_cell.length_a   1.000
_cell.length_b   1.000
_cell.length_c   1.000
_cell.angle_alpha   90.00
_cell.angle_beta   90.00
_cell.angle_gamma   90.00
#
_symmetry.space_group_name_H-M   'P 1'
#
loop_
_entity.id
_entity.type
_entity.pdbx_description
1 polymer ?
#
loop_
_entity_poly.entity_id
_entity_poly.type
_entity_poly.pdbx_seq_one_letter_code
_entity_poly.pdbx_strand_id
1 'polypeptide(L)'
;MPRSILTLLGEAARQALERGSVPSGQRLLTPQDLAAALGPTSQQRVAEVQEEYSLTARLRNLEGQQVMMRPEEAEKLLGRPRPEEPPGAPTNGKMVLEELINLGVLSRRKDGRIDVPDIYRYGFGIKRKGGVARPR
;
A
#
# COMPACT_ATOMS: atom_id res chain seq x y z
N MET A 1 0.19 3.09 18.46
CA MET A 1 0.14 2.13 17.34
C MET A 1 -0.51 2.81 16.14
N PRO A 2 0.02 2.66 14.90
CA PRO A 2 -0.65 3.15 13.70
C PRO A 2 -2.07 2.57 13.57
N ARG A 3 -3.04 3.40 13.17
CA ARG A 3 -4.45 3.01 12.98
C ARG A 3 -4.60 1.78 12.08
N SER A 4 -3.78 1.68 11.04
CA SER A 4 -3.77 0.56 10.09
C SER A 4 -3.50 -0.80 10.74
N ILE A 5 -2.70 -0.88 11.82
CA ILE A 5 -2.45 -2.14 12.53
C ILE A 5 -3.70 -2.57 13.31
N LEU A 6 -4.39 -1.63 13.95
CA LEU A 6 -5.62 -1.93 14.68
C LEU A 6 -6.73 -2.36 13.73
N THR A 7 -6.85 -1.67 12.58
CA THR A 7 -7.76 -2.07 11.50
C THR A 7 -7.43 -3.48 11.00
N LEU A 8 -6.14 -3.79 10.76
CA LEU A 8 -5.72 -5.12 10.32
C LEU A 8 -6.14 -6.22 11.29
N LEU A 9 -5.90 -6.02 12.58
CA LEU A 9 -6.27 -6.97 13.63
C LEU A 9 -7.79 -7.12 13.74
N GLY A 10 -8.54 -6.01 13.65
CA GLY A 10 -10.00 -6.01 13.69
C GLY A 10 -10.62 -6.75 12.51
N GLU A 11 -10.15 -6.49 11.29
CA GLU A 11 -10.61 -7.18 10.08
C GLU A 11 -10.23 -8.67 10.09
N ALA A 12 -9.03 -9.01 10.58
CA ALA A 12 -8.61 -10.41 10.72
C ALA A 12 -9.51 -11.18 11.70
N ALA A 13 -9.82 -10.57 12.86
CA ALA A 13 -10.72 -11.17 13.84
C ALA A 13 -12.15 -11.33 13.30
N ARG A 14 -12.68 -10.31 12.61
CA ARG A 14 -14.02 -10.37 12.00
C ARG A 14 -14.11 -11.52 11.00
N GLN A 15 -13.15 -11.64 10.08
CA GLN A 15 -13.14 -12.70 9.07
C GLN A 15 -12.96 -14.10 9.69
N ALA A 16 -12.12 -14.24 10.72
CA ALA A 16 -11.94 -15.52 11.42
C ALA A 16 -13.23 -15.99 12.10
N LEU A 17 -14.00 -15.06 12.69
CA LEU A 17 -15.32 -15.32 13.28
C LEU A 17 -16.34 -15.73 12.21
N GLU A 18 -16.41 -15.01 11.09
CA GLU A 18 -17.32 -15.31 9.97
C GLU A 18 -17.06 -16.70 9.35
N ARG A 19 -15.79 -17.11 9.25
CA ARG A 19 -15.41 -18.43 8.72
C ARG A 19 -15.57 -19.56 9.74
N GLY A 20 -15.97 -19.27 10.98
CA GLY A 20 -16.00 -20.24 12.09
C GLY A 20 -14.62 -20.85 12.40
N SER A 21 -13.55 -20.19 11.97
CA SER A 21 -12.16 -20.69 11.99
C SER A 21 -11.39 -20.20 13.21
N VAL A 22 -12.08 -19.87 14.31
CA VAL A 22 -11.43 -19.37 15.52
C VAL A 22 -10.49 -20.46 16.02
N PRO A 23 -9.16 -20.23 16.06
CA PRO A 23 -8.24 -21.28 16.44
C PRO A 23 -8.52 -21.72 17.87
N SER A 24 -8.66 -23.04 18.08
CA SER A 24 -8.76 -23.60 19.42
C SER A 24 -7.36 -23.62 20.05
N GLY A 25 -7.14 -22.87 21.14
CA GLY A 25 -5.86 -22.84 21.86
C GLY A 25 -5.36 -21.42 22.19
N GLN A 26 -4.04 -21.23 22.29
CA GLN A 26 -3.41 -19.97 22.72
C GLN A 26 -3.36 -18.86 21.65
N ARG A 27 -3.78 -19.13 20.40
CA ARG A 27 -3.69 -18.16 19.30
C ARG A 27 -5.08 -17.64 18.95
N LEU A 28 -5.25 -16.32 18.98
CA LEU A 28 -6.51 -15.67 18.58
C LEU A 28 -6.63 -15.47 17.06
N LEU A 29 -5.49 -15.36 16.37
CA LEU A 29 -5.39 -15.18 14.92
C LEU A 29 -4.28 -16.05 14.34
N THR A 30 -4.47 -16.48 13.10
CA THR A 30 -3.46 -17.16 12.30
C THR A 30 -2.76 -16.17 11.35
N PRO A 31 -1.58 -16.52 10.82
CA PRO A 31 -0.97 -15.74 9.73
C PRO A 31 -1.87 -15.60 8.50
N GLN A 32 -2.77 -16.57 8.25
CA GLN A 32 -3.70 -16.53 7.12
C GLN A 32 -4.80 -15.48 7.34
N ASP A 33 -5.28 -15.31 8.56
CA ASP A 33 -6.26 -14.27 8.91
C ASP A 33 -5.68 -12.87 8.68
N LEU A 34 -4.42 -12.65 9.11
CA LEU A 34 -3.71 -11.39 8.85
C LEU A 34 -3.48 -11.15 7.36
N ALA A 35 -3.10 -12.20 6.61
CA ALA A 35 -2.89 -12.09 5.18
C ALA A 35 -4.19 -11.78 4.41
N ALA A 36 -5.32 -12.35 4.83
CA ALA A 36 -6.63 -12.09 4.24
C ALA A 36 -7.13 -10.67 4.57
N ALA A 37 -6.91 -10.21 5.81
CA ALA A 37 -7.29 -8.87 6.27
C ALA A 37 -6.46 -7.74 5.63
N LEU A 38 -5.27 -8.04 5.12
CA LEU A 38 -4.38 -7.04 4.53
C LEU A 38 -5.01 -6.33 3.32
N GLY A 39 -5.79 -7.04 2.50
CA GLY A 39 -6.48 -6.46 1.33
C GLY A 39 -7.46 -5.34 1.75
N PRO A 40 -8.50 -5.65 2.53
CA PRO A 40 -9.46 -4.65 3.03
C PRO A 40 -8.80 -3.52 3.81
N THR A 41 -7.85 -3.84 4.70
CA THR A 41 -7.12 -2.83 5.49
C THR A 41 -6.34 -1.88 4.58
N SER A 42 -5.71 -2.41 3.55
CA SER A 42 -4.95 -1.62 2.58
C SER A 42 -5.86 -0.70 1.76
N GLN A 43 -7.02 -1.19 1.31
CA GLN A 43 -8.00 -0.35 0.60
C GLN A 43 -8.50 0.80 1.48
N GLN A 44 -8.84 0.52 2.73
CA GLN A 44 -9.25 1.57 3.67
C GLN A 44 -8.13 2.59 3.89
N ARG A 45 -6.89 2.13 4.10
CA ARG A 45 -5.76 3.03 4.33
C ARG A 45 -5.44 3.90 3.11
N VAL A 46 -5.58 3.34 1.91
CA VAL A 46 -5.42 4.10 0.67
C VAL A 46 -6.48 5.18 0.55
N ALA A 47 -7.76 4.88 0.82
CA ALA A 47 -8.83 5.87 0.81
C ALA A 47 -8.55 7.01 1.80
N GLU A 48 -8.25 6.69 3.06
CA GLU A 48 -7.90 7.67 4.11
C GLU A 48 -6.75 8.60 3.66
N VAL A 49 -5.69 8.03 3.09
CA VAL A 49 -4.51 8.80 2.69
C VAL A 49 -4.74 9.62 1.42
N GLN A 50 -5.57 9.14 0.49
CA GLN A 50 -5.93 9.91 -0.71
C GLN A 50 -6.83 11.11 -0.37
N GLU A 51 -7.69 10.98 0.63
CA GLU A 51 -8.50 12.09 1.15
C GLU A 51 -7.64 13.18 1.80
N GLU A 52 -6.60 12.79 2.55
CA GLU A 52 -5.69 13.73 3.23
C GLU A 52 -4.65 14.34 2.28
N TYR A 53 -4.10 13.53 1.36
CA TYR A 53 -3.03 13.91 0.45
C TYR A 53 -3.34 13.46 -0.98
N SER A 54 -3.93 14.35 -1.77
CA SER A 54 -4.35 14.09 -3.17
C SER A 54 -3.21 13.60 -4.07
N LEU A 55 -1.97 14.04 -3.84
CA LEU A 55 -0.78 13.61 -4.61
C LEU A 55 -0.55 12.10 -4.56
N THR A 56 -1.02 11.41 -3.51
CA THR A 56 -0.90 9.95 -3.39
C THR A 56 -1.69 9.19 -4.45
N ALA A 57 -2.63 9.84 -5.16
CA ALA A 57 -3.27 9.28 -6.34
C ALA A 57 -2.26 8.89 -7.44
N ARG A 58 -1.08 9.51 -7.50
CA ARG A 58 0.01 9.14 -8.42
C ARG A 58 0.50 7.71 -8.25
N LEU A 59 0.32 7.09 -7.09
CA LEU A 59 0.68 5.69 -6.86
C LEU A 59 -0.12 4.72 -7.74
N ARG A 60 -1.30 5.12 -8.24
CA ARG A 60 -2.06 4.34 -9.25
C ARG A 60 -1.29 4.20 -10.56
N ASN A 61 -0.37 5.11 -10.89
CA ASN A 61 0.49 4.98 -12.07
C ASN A 61 1.51 3.84 -11.95
N LEU A 62 1.71 3.31 -10.75
CA LEU A 62 2.58 2.17 -10.47
C LEU A 62 1.80 0.83 -10.45
N GLU A 63 0.49 0.85 -10.71
CA GLU A 63 -0.32 -0.36 -10.75
C GLU A 63 0.29 -1.38 -11.74
N GLY A 64 0.41 -2.63 -11.29
CA GLY A 64 1.01 -3.69 -12.07
C GLY A 64 2.53 -3.65 -12.22
N GLN A 65 3.20 -2.58 -11.77
CA GLN A 65 4.66 -2.50 -11.70
C GLN A 65 5.23 -3.31 -10.55
N GLN A 66 6.50 -3.70 -10.63
CA GLN A 66 7.19 -4.37 -9.53
C GLN A 66 7.78 -3.33 -8.56
N VAL A 67 7.71 -3.63 -7.27
CA VAL A 67 8.50 -2.92 -6.25
C VAL A 67 10.01 -3.06 -6.50
N MET A 68 10.81 -2.27 -5.79
CA MET A 68 12.25 -2.17 -6.00
C MET A 68 12.58 -1.67 -7.41
N MET A 69 11.82 -0.67 -7.86
CA MET A 69 12.02 -0.04 -9.17
C MET A 69 13.20 0.92 -9.14
N ARG A 70 13.77 1.20 -10.31
CA ARG A 70 14.78 2.22 -10.44
C ARG A 70 14.17 3.61 -10.21
N PRO A 71 14.86 4.57 -9.58
CA PRO A 71 14.33 5.92 -9.36
C PRO A 71 13.80 6.55 -10.64
N GLU A 72 14.53 6.42 -11.76
CA GLU A 72 14.17 7.05 -13.04
C GLU A 72 12.84 6.50 -13.60
N GLU A 73 12.56 5.21 -13.37
CA GLU A 73 11.29 4.58 -13.74
C GLU A 73 10.15 5.09 -12.88
N ALA A 74 10.37 5.20 -11.56
CA ALA A 74 9.40 5.74 -10.61
C ALA A 74 9.06 7.19 -10.96
N GLU A 75 10.07 8.04 -11.15
CA GLU A 75 9.92 9.45 -11.52
C GLU A 75 9.10 9.62 -12.80
N LYS A 76 9.39 8.82 -13.83
CA LYS A 76 8.66 8.87 -15.10
C LYS A 76 7.18 8.52 -14.96
N LEU A 77 6.84 7.54 -14.11
CA LEU A 77 5.46 7.12 -13.90
C LEU A 77 4.71 8.07 -12.96
N LEU A 78 5.35 8.48 -11.87
CA LEU A 78 4.80 9.41 -10.89
C LEU A 78 4.64 10.82 -11.44
N GLY A 79 5.43 11.21 -12.45
CA GLY A 79 5.31 12.49 -13.15
C GLY A 79 4.01 12.66 -13.96
N ARG A 80 3.23 11.59 -14.18
CA ARG A 80 1.97 11.64 -14.94
C ARG A 80 0.78 12.09 -14.08
N PRO A 81 0.14 13.23 -14.38
CA PRO A 81 -1.02 13.72 -13.64
C PRO A 81 -2.19 12.76 -13.62
N ARG A 82 -2.96 12.85 -12.55
CA ARG A 82 -4.17 12.09 -12.27
C ARG A 82 -5.34 13.06 -12.12
N PRO A 83 -6.55 12.71 -12.61
CA PRO A 83 -7.73 13.57 -12.51
C PRO A 83 -8.12 13.94 -11.07
N GLU A 84 -7.71 13.13 -10.10
CA GLU A 84 -8.01 13.31 -8.67
C GLU A 84 -7.19 14.44 -8.00
N GLU A 85 -6.21 15.01 -8.70
CA GLU A 85 -5.35 16.07 -8.15
C GLU A 85 -5.92 17.48 -8.35
N PRO A 86 -5.62 18.40 -7.42
CA PRO A 86 -5.98 19.80 -7.60
C PRO A 86 -5.22 20.42 -8.78
N PRO A 87 -5.78 21.46 -9.43
CA PRO A 87 -5.07 22.25 -10.42
C PRO A 87 -3.72 22.76 -9.89
N GLY A 88 -2.67 22.70 -10.70
CA GLY A 88 -1.33 23.18 -10.32
C GLY A 88 -0.47 22.16 -9.58
N ALA A 89 -0.90 20.89 -9.49
CA ALA A 89 -0.07 19.82 -8.95
C ALA A 89 1.28 19.70 -9.70
N PRO A 90 2.38 19.39 -9.00
CA PRO A 90 3.69 19.28 -9.62
C PRO A 90 3.72 18.20 -10.71
N THR A 91 4.36 18.53 -11.83
CA THR A 91 4.57 17.61 -12.96
C THR A 91 5.98 17.04 -13.00
N ASN A 92 6.90 17.63 -12.23
CA ASN A 92 8.26 17.11 -12.09
C ASN A 92 8.23 15.81 -11.27
N GLY A 93 8.39 14.68 -11.96
CA GLY A 93 8.34 13.34 -11.36
C GLY A 93 9.33 13.12 -10.21
N LYS A 94 10.49 13.79 -10.24
CA LYS A 94 11.47 13.75 -9.14
C LYS A 94 10.93 14.43 -7.89
N MET A 95 10.32 15.61 -8.02
CA MET A 95 9.70 16.29 -6.88
C MET A 95 8.53 15.48 -6.30
N VAL A 96 7.71 14.87 -7.17
CA VAL A 96 6.61 14.00 -6.74
C VAL A 96 7.14 12.77 -5.99
N LEU A 97 8.21 12.14 -6.50
CA LEU A 97 8.82 10.99 -5.86
C LEU A 97 9.32 11.33 -4.45
N GLU A 98 10.08 12.42 -4.31
CA GLU A 98 10.61 12.85 -3.01
C GLU A 98 9.48 13.20 -2.02
N GLU A 99 8.42 13.85 -2.49
CA GLU A 99 7.26 14.16 -1.63
C GLU A 99 6.55 12.89 -1.15
N LEU A 100 6.34 11.92 -2.03
CA LEU A 100 5.75 10.63 -1.66
C LEU A 100 6.66 9.79 -0.73
N ILE A 101 7.99 9.98 -0.80
CA ILE A 101 8.92 9.40 0.17
C ILE A 101 8.78 10.10 1.52
N ASN A 102 8.68 11.43 1.55
CA ASN A 102 8.50 12.22 2.78
C ASN A 102 7.18 11.86 3.49
N LEU A 103 6.10 11.62 2.73
CA LEU A 103 4.82 11.13 3.24
C LEU A 103 4.88 9.68 3.76
N GLY A 104 5.97 8.95 3.50
CA GLY A 104 6.16 7.56 3.93
C GLY A 104 5.35 6.52 3.15
N VAL A 105 4.74 6.93 2.03
CA VAL A 105 4.02 6.00 1.12
C VAL A 105 4.95 5.33 0.13
N LEU A 106 6.15 5.88 -0.07
CA LEU A 106 7.30 5.29 -0.75
C LEU A 106 8.52 5.32 0.17
N SER A 107 9.53 4.52 -0.16
CA SER A 107 10.82 4.56 0.53
C SER A 107 11.98 4.31 -0.42
N ARG A 108 13.13 4.94 -0.14
CA ARG A 108 14.38 4.67 -0.85
C ARG A 108 15.20 3.65 -0.06
N ARG A 109 15.56 2.54 -0.69
CA ARG A 109 16.41 1.51 -0.10
C ARG A 109 17.88 1.93 -0.14
N LYS A 110 18.75 1.21 0.58
CA LYS A 110 20.20 1.48 0.66
C LYS A 110 20.89 1.43 -0.70
N ASP A 111 20.38 0.61 -1.62
CA ASP A 111 20.86 0.47 -2.99
C ASP A 111 20.22 1.48 -3.97
N GLY A 112 19.46 2.45 -3.45
CA GLY A 112 18.82 3.52 -4.21
C GLY A 112 17.48 3.15 -4.83
N ARG A 113 17.06 1.88 -4.81
CA ARG A 113 15.78 1.46 -5.41
C ARG A 113 14.58 1.96 -4.61
N ILE A 114 13.48 2.20 -5.31
CA ILE A 114 12.22 2.67 -4.74
C ILE A 114 11.34 1.49 -4.36
N ASP A 115 10.92 1.46 -3.11
CA ASP A 115 10.06 0.43 -2.56
C ASP A 115 8.77 1.02 -2.01
N VAL A 116 7.74 0.17 -1.91
CA VAL A 116 6.40 0.55 -1.47
C VAL A 116 6.02 -0.32 -0.27
N PRO A 117 5.68 0.27 0.90
CA PRO A 117 5.18 -0.48 2.03
C PRO A 117 3.96 -1.35 1.67
N ASP A 118 3.87 -2.56 2.22
CA ASP A 118 2.84 -3.53 1.83
C ASP A 118 1.41 -3.00 1.99
N ILE A 119 1.17 -2.15 3.00
CA ILE A 119 -0.13 -1.51 3.26
C ILE A 119 -0.58 -0.56 2.15
N TYR A 120 0.33 -0.03 1.33
CA TYR A 120 0.00 0.78 0.14
C TYR A 120 0.09 -0.06 -1.13
N ARG A 121 1.07 -0.96 -1.19
CA ARG A 121 1.31 -1.85 -2.33
C ARG A 121 0.06 -2.67 -2.68
N TYR A 122 -0.62 -3.23 -1.68
CA TYR A 122 -1.83 -4.03 -1.88
C TYR A 122 -2.97 -3.20 -2.48
N GLY A 123 -3.25 -2.03 -1.91
CA GLY A 123 -4.37 -1.18 -2.25
C GLY A 123 -4.23 -0.55 -3.63
N PHE A 124 -3.01 -0.18 -4.01
CA PHE A 124 -2.68 0.35 -5.34
C PHE A 124 -2.35 -0.72 -6.39
N GLY A 125 -2.46 -2.02 -6.07
CA GLY A 125 -2.24 -3.09 -7.05
C GLY A 125 -0.79 -3.22 -7.53
N ILE A 126 0.18 -2.76 -6.74
CA ILE A 126 1.60 -2.82 -7.07
C ILE A 126 2.12 -4.24 -6.78
N LYS A 127 2.92 -4.79 -7.69
CA LYS A 127 3.37 -6.19 -7.64
C LYS A 127 4.67 -6.33 -6.85
N ARG A 128 4.86 -7.51 -6.26
CA ARG A 128 6.12 -7.95 -5.67
C ARG A 128 6.49 -9.30 -6.27
N LYS A 129 7.76 -9.48 -6.63
CA LYS A 129 8.26 -10.78 -7.08
C LYS A 129 8.45 -11.67 -5.85
N GLY A 130 7.72 -12.79 -5.82
CA GLY A 130 7.68 -13.70 -4.67
C GLY A 130 6.78 -13.20 -3.53
N GLY A 131 6.49 -14.09 -2.58
CA GLY A 131 5.55 -13.86 -1.48
C GLY A 131 4.46 -14.93 -1.42
N VAL A 132 3.76 -15.00 -0.29
CA VAL A 132 2.64 -15.92 -0.11
C VAL A 132 1.53 -15.52 -1.08
N ALA A 133 1.03 -16.50 -1.85
CA ALA A 133 -0.09 -16.29 -2.75
C ALA A 133 -1.28 -15.72 -1.98
N ARG A 134 -2.02 -14.81 -2.61
CA ARG A 134 -3.21 -14.20 -2.01
C ARG A 134 -4.18 -15.32 -1.61
N PRO A 135 -4.58 -15.43 -0.33
CA PRO A 135 -5.69 -16.31 0.01
C PRO A 135 -6.92 -15.86 -0.80
N ARG A 136 -7.59 -16.82 -1.42
CA ARG A 136 -8.88 -16.59 -2.10
C ARG A 136 -10.00 -16.46 -1.08
#